data_AF-X1BRL3-F1
#
_entry.id   AF-X1BRL3-F1
#
_cell.length_a   1.000
_cell.length_b   1.000
_cell.length_c   1.000
_cell.angle_alpha   90.00
_cell.angle_beta   90.00
_cell.angle_gamma   90.00
#
_symmetry.space_group_name_H-M   'P 1'
#
loop_
_entity.id
_entity.type
_entity.pdbx_description
1 polymer ?
#
loop_
_entity_poly.entity_id
_entity_poly.type
_entity_poly.pdbx_seq_one_letter_code
_entity_poly.pdbx_strand_id
1 'polypeptide(L)' 'GIVPLTFANKDDYAKVEQGDNLEIDLTTIESGNVALKNLSKGIDIKLTHSLSETEIKVLKAGGKLPFIKQKHS' A
#
# COMPACT_ATOMS: atom_id res chain seq x y z
N GLY A 1 -8.35 -1.77 7.32
CA GLY A 1 -8.76 -0.59 6.52
C GLY A 1 -8.40 -0.86 5.08
N ILE A 2 -9.08 -0.24 4.12
CA ILE A 2 -8.75 -0.40 2.70
C ILE A 2 -7.71 0.68 2.36
N VAL A 3 -6.62 0.29 1.69
CA VAL A 3 -5.55 1.19 1.27
C VAL A 3 -5.83 1.64 -0.17
N PRO A 4 -6.24 2.89 -0.43
CA PRO A 4 -6.28 3.42 -1.79
C PRO A 4 -4.84 3.62 -2.31
N LEU A 5 -4.39 2.68 -3.12
CA LEU A 5 -3.13 2.76 -3.86
C LEU A 5 -3.41 3.07 -5.32
N THR A 6 -2.60 3.92 -5.91
CA THR A 6 -2.69 4.33 -7.31
C THR A 6 -1.37 4.02 -8.00
N PHE A 7 -1.40 3.59 -9.25
CA PHE A 7 -0.19 3.39 -10.01
C PHE A 7 0.46 4.73 -10.36
N ALA A 8 1.78 4.84 -10.18
CA ALA A 8 2.52 6.03 -10.61
C ALA A 8 2.48 6.17 -12.14
N ASN A 9 2.56 5.03 -12.85
CA ASN A 9 2.43 4.95 -14.30
C ASN A 9 1.22 4.09 -14.67
N LYS A 10 0.39 4.58 -15.59
CA LYS A 10 -0.70 3.79 -16.15
C LYS A 10 -0.23 2.52 -16.88
N ASP A 11 0.98 2.54 -17.44
CA ASP A 11 1.55 1.43 -18.19
C ASP A 11 1.77 0.18 -17.30
N ASP A 12 2.08 0.40 -16.02
CA ASP A 12 2.27 -0.70 -15.07
C ASP A 12 0.98 -1.48 -14.81
N TYR A 13 -0.19 -0.87 -15.02
CA TYR A 13 -1.47 -1.58 -14.96
C TYR A 13 -1.55 -2.69 -16.00
N ALA A 14 -1.02 -2.47 -17.21
CA ALA A 14 -1.01 -3.49 -18.26
C ALA A 14 -0.06 -4.66 -17.93
N LYS A 15 0.89 -4.45 -17.00
CA LYS A 15 1.81 -5.50 -16.56
C LYS A 15 1.22 -6.37 -15.45
N VAL A 16 0.16 -5.93 -14.77
CA VAL A 16 -0.48 -6.68 -13.69
C VAL A 16 -1.71 -7.39 -14.24
N GLU A 17 -1.76 -8.72 -14.10
CA GLU A 17 -2.88 -9.53 -14.54
C GLU A 17 -3.60 -10.16 -13.35
N GLN A 18 -4.87 -10.51 -13.56
CA GLN A 18 -5.65 -11.17 -12.53
C GLN A 18 -5.09 -12.58 -12.29
N GLY A 19 -4.64 -12.84 -11.07
CA GLY A 19 -3.98 -14.10 -10.68
C GLY A 19 -2.48 -13.96 -10.44
N ASP A 20 -1.89 -12.80 -10.72
CA ASP A 20 -0.52 -12.50 -10.30
C ASP A 20 -0.41 -12.40 -8.77
N ASN A 21 0.72 -12.88 -8.24
CA ASN A 21 1.07 -12.69 -6.84
C ASN A 21 1.76 -11.34 -6.69
N LEU A 22 1.09 -10.40 -6.03
CA LEU A 22 1.60 -9.05 -5.80
C LEU A 22 1.97 -8.89 -4.32
N GLU A 23 3.21 -8.52 -4.08
CA GLU A 23 3.74 -8.16 -2.77
C GLU A 23 3.86 -6.64 -2.69
N ILE A 24 3.37 -6.03 -1.62
CA ILE A 24 3.39 -4.57 -1.47
C ILE A 24 4.13 -4.24 -0.18
N ASP A 25 5.18 -3.43 -0.31
CA ASP A 25 5.93 -2.97 0.85
C ASP A 25 5.20 -1.78 1.51
N LEU A 26 4.47 -2.07 2.59
CA LEU A 26 3.74 -1.07 3.38
C LEU A 26 4.64 -0.34 4.39
N THR A 27 5.93 -0.68 4.48
CA THR A 27 6.89 0.04 5.34
C THR A 27 7.30 1.38 4.74
N THR A 28 7.37 1.46 3.41
CA THR A 28 7.73 2.68 2.67
C THR A 28 6.57 3.63 2.42
N ILE A 29 5.33 3.20 2.71
CA ILE A 29 4.12 4.02 2.56
C ILE A 29 4.20 5.33 3.36
N GLU A 30 4.88 5.37 4.51
CA GLU A 30 5.08 6.59 5.30
C GLU A 30 5.90 7.68 4.57
N SER A 31 6.75 7.28 3.61
CA SER A 31 7.53 8.20 2.77
C SER A 31 6.81 8.61 1.48
N GLY A 32 5.54 8.23 1.29
CA GLY A 32 4.77 8.56 0.08
C GLY A 32 5.10 7.71 -1.15
N ASN A 33 6.12 6.84 -1.08
CA ASN A 33 6.56 6.00 -2.17
C ASN A 33 6.31 4.53 -1.81
N VAL A 34 5.42 3.87 -2.53
CA VAL A 34 5.12 2.44 -2.30
C VAL A 34 5.68 1.64 -3.47
N ALA A 35 6.36 0.53 -3.18
CA ALA A 35 6.78 -0.41 -4.19
C ALA A 35 5.86 -1.64 -4.16
N LEU A 36 5.30 -1.97 -5.32
CA LEU A 36 4.59 -3.22 -5.56
C LEU A 36 5.50 -4.14 -6.37
N LYS A 37 5.75 -5.32 -5.84
CA LYS A 37 6.58 -6.34 -6.45
C LYS A 37 5.68 -7.47 -6.93
N ASN A 38 5.61 -7.67 -8.23
CA ASN A 38 4.92 -8.83 -8.79
C ASN A 38 5.88 -10.02 -8.71
N LEU A 39 5.56 -11.00 -7.86
CA LEU A 39 6.34 -12.24 -7.68
C LEU A 39 6.16 -13.22 -8.84
N SER A 40 5.03 -13.17 -9.53
CA SER A 40 4.75 -14.02 -10.70
C SER A 40 5.57 -13.59 -11.93
N LYS A 41 5.76 -12.27 -12.12
CA LYS A 41 6.53 -11.70 -13.25
C LYS A 41 7.94 -11.23 -12.89
N GLY A 42 8.24 -11.09 -11.60
CA GLY A 42 9.52 -10.57 -11.10
C GLY A 42 9.74 -9.08 -11.41
N ILE A 43 8.67 -8.28 -11.47
CA ILE A 43 8.75 -6.85 -11.77
C ILE A 43 8.40 -6.00 -10.55
N ASP A 44 9.05 -4.84 -10.44
CA ASP A 44 8.77 -3.82 -9.43
C ASP A 44 8.06 -2.63 -10.07
N ILE A 45 6.97 -2.21 -9.45
CA ILE A 45 6.05 -1.18 -9.90
C ILE A 45 5.98 -0.13 -8.80
N LYS A 46 6.17 1.14 -9.18
CA LYS A 46 6.00 2.26 -8.25
C LYS A 46 4.52 2.61 -8.14
N LEU A 47 4.05 2.64 -6.90
CA LEU A 47 2.72 3.07 -6.52
C LEU A 47 2.81 4.37 -5.72
N THR A 48 1.80 5.20 -5.90
CA THR A 48 1.57 6.42 -5.16
C THR A 48 0.27 6.28 -4.37
N HIS A 49 0.16 7.04 -3.28
CA HIS A 49 -1.07 7.13 -2.51
C HIS A 49 -1.28 8.57 -2.06
N SER A 50 -2.53 8.90 -1.78
CA SER A 50 -2.94 10.20 -1.24
C SER A 50 -3.39 10.09 0.22
N LEU A 51 -2.88 9.08 0.92
CA LEU A 51 -3.14 8.84 2.33
C LEU A 51 -2.28 9.76 3.19
N SER A 52 -2.88 10.31 4.24
CA SER A 52 -2.13 11.06 5.25
C SER A 52 -1.40 10.12 6.21
N GLU A 53 -0.35 10.61 6.88
CA GLU A 53 0.40 9.85 7.90
C GLU A 53 -0.51 9.20 8.97
N THR A 54 -1.61 9.88 9.31
CA THR A 54 -2.62 9.36 10.26
C THR A 54 -3.35 8.14 9.70
N GLU A 55 -3.71 8.14 8.42
CA GLU A 55 -4.37 6.99 7.79
C GLU A 55 -3.43 5.80 7.66
N ILE A 56 -2.15 6.06 7.35
CA ILE A 56 -1.10 5.04 7.32
C ILE A 56 -0.94 4.39 8.70
N LYS A 57 -0.88 5.18 9.78
CA LYS A 57 -0.80 4.66 11.14
C LYS A 57 -2.04 3.83 11.52
N VAL A 58 -3.23 4.28 11.13
CA VAL A 58 -4.48 3.54 11.30
C VAL A 58 -4.47 2.20 10.53
N LEU A 59 -3.91 2.20 9.32
CA LEU A 59 -3.76 0.99 8.50
C LEU A 59 -2.77 0.01 9.12
N LYS A 60 -1.58 0.49 9.53
CA LYS A 60 -0.57 -0.31 10.24
C LYS A 60 -1.10 -0.91 11.54
N ALA A 61 -1.97 -0.19 12.25
CA ALA A 61 -2.60 -0.70 13.46
C ALA A 61 -3.61 -1.83 13.20
N GLY A 62 -3.91 -2.18 11.94
CA GLY A 62 -4.92 -3.18 11.59
C GLY A 62 -6.35 -2.60 11.48
N GLY A 63 -6.49 -1.28 11.55
CA GLY A 63 -7.78 -0.59 11.42
C GLY A 63 -7.94 0.59 12.39
N LYS A 64 -9.02 1.35 12.20
CA LYS A 64 -9.34 2.50 13.06
C LYS A 64 -9.51 2.07 14.52
N LEU A 65 -10.22 0.97 14.75
CA LEU A 65 -10.54 0.43 16.08
C LEU A 65 -9.31 0.20 16.99
N PRO A 66 -8.26 -0.53 16.58
CA PRO A 66 -7.06 -0.71 17.40
C PRO A 66 -6.25 0.59 17.59
N PHE A 67 -6.22 1.48 16.59
CA PHE A 67 -5.52 2.77 16.72
C PHE A 67 -6.15 3.68 17.79
N ILE A 68 -7.49 3.72 17.86
CA ILE A 68 -8.19 4.52 18.87
C ILE A 68 -8.02 3.89 20.27
N LYS A 69 -8.02 2.55 20.37
CA LYS A 69 -7.78 1.84 21.63
C LYS A 69 -6.37 2.11 22.19
N GLN A 70 -5.36 2.19 21.33
CA GLN A 70 -3.97 2.43 21.74
C GLN A 70 -3.72 3.87 22.24
N LYS A 71 -4.58 4.83 21.85
CA LYS A 71 -4.47 6.24 22.22
C LYS A 71 -5.24 6.59 23.51
N HIS A 72 -5.87 5.61 24.15
CA HIS A 72 -6.64 5.78 25.39
C HIS A 72 -6.18 4.84 26.51
N SER A 73 -4.93 4.37 26.47
CA SER A 73 -4.28 3.67 27.59
C SER A 73 -3.38 4.61 28.37
#